data_AF-A0A7W5EBE1-F1
#
_entry.id   AF-A0A7W5EBE1-F1
#
_cell.length_a   1.000
_cell.length_b   1.000
_cell.length_c   1.000
_cell.angle_alpha   90.00
_cell.angle_beta   90.00
_cell.angle_gamma   90.00
#
_symmetry.space_group_name_H-M   'P 1'
#
loop_
_entity.id
_entity.type
_entity.pdbx_description
1 polymer ?
#
loop_
_entity_poly.entity_id
_entity_poly.type
_entity_poly.pdbx_seq_one_letter_code
_entity_poly.pdbx_strand_id
1 'polypeptide(L)'
;MSSIIPGLTSSAAIRALSTANIANLTTEDMAALTSSQFSWLTTAQIGAITVENIASLTSTTQLAGLSSAQVGGLKTAQVAALSSDALPALSNSVIAAFKTSAIIALTQDQVGALSSDQLVALTTAQYGALTTHQIGALNSDDLSVLQTADVRALKSAVVAELNSAQIAGLTSAGIAALTTSQLTALDKELFTTGLTTAQIQTLTTAQAAGLTSAQVQSLSTDNLQAMETADLRALKTNVISALSSDQIKALTSTQLSALSTGQMAALNSDALENLTSAQLAGMTSAQIAGLNTAQIAALST
;
A
#
# COMPACT_ATOMS: atom_id res chain seq x y z
N MET A 1 -25.64 10.86 40.22
CA MET A 1 -26.66 9.81 40.36
C MET A 1 -25.93 8.51 40.71
N SER A 2 -26.51 7.63 41.52
CA SER A 2 -25.90 6.31 41.76
C SER A 2 -25.87 5.51 40.46
N SER A 3 -24.77 4.80 40.20
CA SER A 3 -24.59 3.96 39.01
C SER A 3 -25.73 2.96 38.86
N ILE A 4 -26.28 2.84 37.65
CA ILE A 4 -27.33 1.84 37.34
C ILE A 4 -26.75 0.44 37.06
N ILE A 5 -25.43 0.35 36.90
CA ILE A 5 -24.73 -0.87 36.46
C ILE A 5 -24.91 -2.07 37.39
N PRO A 6 -24.90 -1.93 38.73
CA PRO A 6 -25.12 -3.08 39.63
C PRO A 6 -26.46 -3.81 39.41
N GLY A 7 -27.46 -3.15 38.82
CA GLY A 7 -28.76 -3.74 38.49
C GLY A 7 -28.82 -4.47 37.15
N LEU A 8 -27.79 -4.38 36.30
CA LEU A 8 -27.78 -4.90 34.92
C LEU A 8 -27.23 -6.33 34.84
N THR A 9 -27.87 -7.28 35.53
CA THR A 9 -27.37 -8.66 35.66
C THR A 9 -27.82 -9.62 34.56
N SER A 10 -28.67 -9.19 33.61
CA SER A 10 -29.17 -10.02 32.51
C SER A 10 -29.20 -9.29 31.17
N SER A 11 -29.13 -10.05 30.07
CA SER A 11 -29.20 -9.50 28.71
C SER A 11 -30.53 -8.79 28.43
N ALA A 12 -31.65 -9.29 28.99
CA ALA A 12 -32.95 -8.65 28.88
C ALA A 12 -32.99 -7.28 29.57
N ALA A 13 -32.39 -7.15 30.76
CA ALA A 13 -32.31 -5.87 31.47
C ALA A 13 -31.51 -4.84 30.68
N ILE A 14 -30.37 -5.23 30.11
CA ILE A 14 -29.56 -4.34 29.26
C ILE A 14 -30.33 -3.94 28.01
N ARG A 15 -30.95 -4.89 27.31
CA ARG A 15 -31.69 -4.62 26.06
C ARG A 15 -32.95 -3.76 26.29
N ALA A 16 -33.48 -3.72 27.50
CA ALA A 16 -34.62 -2.86 27.86
C ALA A 16 -34.23 -1.38 28.06
N LEU A 17 -32.94 -1.06 28.22
CA LEU A 17 -32.48 0.33 28.33
C LEU A 17 -32.75 1.09 27.03
N SER A 18 -33.39 2.25 27.14
CA SER A 18 -33.55 3.12 25.96
C SER A 18 -32.20 3.69 25.51
N THR A 19 -32.13 4.15 24.26
CA THR A 19 -30.94 4.87 23.76
C THR A 19 -30.65 6.14 24.55
N ALA A 20 -31.67 6.79 25.12
CA ALA A 20 -31.50 7.93 26.01
C ALA A 20 -30.87 7.53 27.36
N ASN A 21 -31.19 6.34 27.89
CA ASN A 21 -30.50 5.83 29.08
C ASN A 21 -29.02 5.57 28.78
N ILE A 22 -28.70 4.97 27.64
CA ILE A 22 -27.32 4.71 27.23
C ILE A 22 -26.53 6.01 27.02
N ALA A 23 -27.13 7.02 26.39
CA ALA A 23 -26.49 8.31 26.16
C ALA A 23 -26.20 9.08 27.47
N ASN A 24 -26.93 8.78 28.56
CA ASN A 24 -26.76 9.41 29.87
C ASN A 24 -25.84 8.62 30.83
N LEU A 25 -25.27 7.48 30.40
CA LEU A 25 -24.26 6.78 31.19
C LEU A 25 -23.02 7.68 31.36
N THR A 26 -22.40 7.66 32.53
CA THR A 26 -21.11 8.34 32.73
C THR A 26 -19.95 7.46 32.26
N THR A 27 -18.74 8.00 32.23
CA THR A 27 -17.53 7.23 31.95
C THR A 27 -17.27 6.18 33.03
N GLU A 28 -17.63 6.45 34.29
CA GLU A 28 -17.58 5.46 35.38
C GLU A 28 -18.58 4.33 35.20
N ASP A 29 -19.81 4.63 34.77
CA ASP A 29 -20.80 3.60 34.43
C ASP A 29 -20.27 2.71 33.28
N MET A 30 -19.68 3.33 32.26
CA MET A 30 -19.10 2.60 31.14
C MET A 30 -17.92 1.71 31.56
N ALA A 31 -17.05 2.23 32.44
CA ALA A 31 -15.93 1.48 33.00
C ALA A 31 -16.36 0.29 33.88
N ALA A 32 -17.54 0.39 34.51
CA ALA A 32 -18.09 -0.67 35.36
C ALA A 32 -18.76 -1.82 34.58
N LEU A 33 -19.06 -1.63 33.28
CA LEU A 33 -19.61 -2.69 32.43
C LEU A 33 -18.57 -3.77 32.13
N THR A 34 -18.99 -5.03 32.20
CA THR A 34 -18.19 -6.18 31.78
C THR A 34 -18.27 -6.44 30.27
N SER A 35 -17.34 -7.22 29.73
CA SER A 35 -17.36 -7.69 28.33
C SER A 35 -18.68 -8.36 27.95
N SER A 36 -19.23 -9.19 28.85
CA SER A 36 -20.48 -9.91 28.62
C SER A 36 -21.67 -8.95 28.55
N GLN A 37 -21.74 -7.99 29.46
CA GLN A 37 -22.78 -6.97 29.44
C GLN A 37 -22.70 -6.09 28.18
N PHE A 38 -21.48 -5.75 27.76
CA PHE A 38 -21.26 -5.00 26.52
C PHE A 38 -21.72 -5.78 25.28
N SER A 39 -21.47 -7.10 25.23
CA SER A 39 -21.94 -7.98 24.15
C SER A 39 -23.47 -8.08 24.05
N TRP A 40 -24.21 -7.73 25.12
CA TRP A 40 -25.67 -7.78 25.12
C TRP A 40 -26.33 -6.54 24.55
N LEU A 41 -25.59 -5.43 24.40
CA LEU A 41 -26.10 -4.19 23.83
C LEU A 41 -26.56 -4.39 22.39
N THR A 42 -27.70 -3.80 22.05
CA THR A 42 -28.19 -3.76 20.66
C THR A 42 -27.39 -2.77 19.81
N THR A 43 -27.48 -2.87 18.48
CA THR A 43 -26.85 -1.91 17.56
C THR A 43 -27.33 -0.47 17.80
N ALA A 44 -28.61 -0.27 18.11
CA ALA A 44 -29.18 1.04 18.43
C ALA A 44 -28.59 1.61 19.73
N GLN A 45 -28.40 0.77 20.75
CA GLN A 45 -27.75 1.17 22.00
C GLN A 45 -26.27 1.50 21.81
N ILE A 46 -25.53 0.70 21.04
CA ILE A 46 -24.13 0.99 20.68
C ILE A 46 -24.02 2.36 19.97
N GLY A 47 -24.90 2.64 19.01
CA GLY A 47 -24.94 3.94 18.32
C GLY A 47 -25.38 5.12 19.18
N ALA A 48 -25.88 4.87 20.39
CA ALA A 48 -26.28 5.89 21.36
C ALA A 48 -25.19 6.21 22.39
N ILE A 49 -24.13 5.40 22.49
CA ILE A 49 -22.98 5.70 23.37
C ILE A 49 -22.34 7.02 22.91
N THR A 50 -22.09 7.93 23.84
CA THR A 50 -21.47 9.22 23.50
C THR A 50 -20.02 9.05 23.04
N VAL A 51 -19.53 10.01 22.25
CA VAL A 51 -18.13 10.03 21.80
C VAL A 51 -17.18 10.07 23.00
N GLU A 52 -17.53 10.82 24.05
CA GLU A 52 -16.79 10.89 25.30
C GLU A 52 -16.69 9.53 26.00
N ASN A 53 -17.79 8.79 26.11
CA ASN A 53 -17.77 7.44 26.71
C ASN A 53 -17.00 6.43 25.86
N ILE A 54 -16.98 6.57 24.53
CA ILE A 54 -16.15 5.72 23.67
C ILE A 54 -14.67 6.05 23.88
N ALA A 55 -14.30 7.33 23.97
CA ALA A 55 -12.94 7.75 24.24
C ALA A 55 -12.42 7.28 25.60
N SER A 56 -13.29 7.11 26.60
CA SER A 56 -12.92 6.56 27.91
C SER A 56 -12.72 5.03 27.92
N LEU A 57 -13.06 4.31 26.84
CA LEU A 57 -12.86 2.85 26.72
C LEU A 57 -11.40 2.52 26.43
N THR A 58 -10.51 2.76 27.39
CA THR A 58 -9.08 2.43 27.30
C THR A 58 -8.78 1.01 27.80
N SER A 59 -9.73 0.35 28.46
CA SER A 59 -9.57 -1.01 28.99
C SER A 59 -9.98 -2.08 27.98
N THR A 60 -9.18 -3.15 27.92
CA THR A 60 -9.37 -4.29 27.00
C THR A 60 -10.64 -5.10 27.26
N THR A 61 -11.31 -4.91 28.40
CA THR A 61 -12.41 -5.79 28.82
C THR A 61 -13.71 -5.54 28.06
N GLN A 62 -14.19 -4.30 27.90
CA GLN A 62 -15.46 -4.04 27.22
C GLN A 62 -15.40 -4.36 25.72
N LEU A 63 -14.35 -3.89 25.06
CA LEU A 63 -14.19 -3.96 23.60
C LEU A 63 -13.98 -5.40 23.10
N ALA A 64 -13.40 -6.28 23.90
CA ALA A 64 -13.32 -7.70 23.60
C ALA A 64 -14.70 -8.38 23.49
N GLY A 65 -15.73 -7.80 24.13
CA GLY A 65 -17.12 -8.28 24.04
C GLY A 65 -17.90 -7.75 22.83
N LEU A 66 -17.32 -6.85 22.03
CA LEU A 66 -18.00 -6.27 20.87
C LEU A 66 -18.07 -7.30 19.73
N SER A 67 -19.27 -7.52 19.18
CA SER A 67 -19.49 -8.37 18.01
C SER A 67 -19.47 -7.58 16.70
N SER A 68 -19.17 -8.24 15.58
CA SER A 68 -19.24 -7.65 14.23
C SER A 68 -20.62 -7.08 13.89
N ALA A 69 -21.70 -7.67 14.40
CA ALA A 69 -23.06 -7.13 14.23
C ALA A 69 -23.23 -5.77 14.93
N GLN A 70 -22.68 -5.62 16.14
CA GLN A 70 -22.74 -4.39 16.92
C GLN A 70 -21.93 -3.24 16.28
N VAL A 71 -20.84 -3.55 15.57
CA VAL A 71 -20.05 -2.59 14.78
C VAL A 71 -20.91 -1.85 13.76
N GLY A 72 -21.93 -2.51 13.19
CA GLY A 72 -22.88 -1.88 12.28
C GLY A 72 -23.65 -0.69 12.88
N GLY A 73 -23.79 -0.66 14.21
CA GLY A 73 -24.40 0.42 14.98
C GLY A 73 -23.46 1.58 15.33
N LEU A 74 -22.14 1.40 15.22
CA LEU A 74 -21.18 2.47 15.47
C LEU A 74 -21.26 3.55 14.39
N LYS A 75 -21.23 4.81 14.84
CA LYS A 75 -21.09 6.00 14.00
C LYS A 75 -19.62 6.29 13.76
N THR A 76 -19.31 6.93 12.64
CA THR A 76 -17.93 7.33 12.29
C THR A 76 -17.23 8.13 13.39
N ALA A 77 -17.94 9.08 14.01
CA ALA A 77 -17.38 9.89 15.11
C ALA A 77 -17.07 9.08 16.38
N GLN A 78 -17.78 7.97 16.61
CA GLN A 78 -17.48 7.07 17.72
C GLN A 78 -16.21 6.26 17.42
N VAL A 79 -16.06 5.74 16.21
CA VAL A 79 -14.86 5.01 15.80
C VAL A 79 -13.62 5.91 15.86
N ALA A 80 -13.72 7.15 15.36
CA ALA A 80 -12.63 8.12 15.42
C ALA A 80 -12.21 8.50 16.84
N ALA A 81 -13.08 8.28 17.84
CA ALA A 81 -12.79 8.59 19.24
C ALA A 81 -12.22 7.41 20.04
N LEU A 82 -12.12 6.21 19.46
CA LEU A 82 -11.44 5.08 20.11
C LEU A 82 -9.97 5.46 20.41
N SER A 83 -9.49 5.20 21.61
CA SER A 83 -8.05 5.34 21.88
C SER A 83 -7.25 4.35 21.02
N SER A 84 -6.04 4.73 20.60
CA SER A 84 -5.09 3.83 19.94
C SER A 84 -4.81 2.58 20.80
N ASP A 85 -4.75 2.74 22.12
CA ASP A 85 -4.52 1.63 23.07
C ASP A 85 -5.66 0.60 23.09
N ALA A 86 -6.84 1.01 22.62
CA ALA A 86 -8.05 0.20 22.65
C ALA A 86 -8.19 -0.68 21.40
N LEU A 87 -7.56 -0.29 20.29
CA LEU A 87 -7.68 -0.99 19.01
C LEU A 87 -7.12 -2.41 19.03
N PRO A 88 -5.96 -2.71 19.65
CA PRO A 88 -5.47 -4.08 19.78
C PRO A 88 -6.45 -5.06 20.45
N ALA A 89 -7.39 -4.56 21.26
CA ALA A 89 -8.38 -5.41 21.94
C ALA A 89 -9.55 -5.84 21.05
N LEU A 90 -9.73 -5.20 19.89
CA LEU A 90 -10.82 -5.54 18.96
C LEU A 90 -10.49 -6.83 18.21
N SER A 91 -11.46 -7.74 18.11
CA SER A 91 -11.26 -8.94 17.30
C SER A 91 -11.10 -8.63 15.81
N ASN A 92 -10.42 -9.50 15.07
CA ASN A 92 -10.29 -9.41 13.61
C ASN A 92 -11.66 -9.29 12.91
N SER A 93 -12.68 -9.98 13.42
CA SER A 93 -14.05 -9.90 12.88
C SER A 93 -14.71 -8.54 13.06
N VAL A 94 -14.33 -7.81 14.12
CA VAL A 94 -14.79 -6.44 14.39
C VAL A 94 -14.10 -5.46 13.46
N ILE A 95 -12.78 -5.58 13.27
CA ILE A 95 -12.00 -4.76 12.34
C ILE A 95 -12.54 -4.92 10.90
N ALA A 96 -12.75 -6.16 10.45
CA ALA A 96 -13.33 -6.45 9.14
C ALA A 96 -14.76 -5.91 8.96
N ALA A 97 -15.51 -5.71 10.05
CA ALA A 97 -16.87 -5.20 10.02
C ALA A 97 -16.97 -3.66 9.97
N PHE A 98 -15.86 -2.93 10.12
CA PHE A 98 -15.89 -1.47 10.00
C PHE A 98 -16.28 -1.03 8.59
N LYS A 99 -17.16 -0.03 8.52
CA LYS A 99 -17.49 0.63 7.24
C LYS A 99 -16.26 1.37 6.73
N THR A 100 -16.12 1.52 5.42
CA THR A 100 -15.03 2.30 4.80
C THR A 100 -14.99 3.75 5.29
N SER A 101 -16.14 4.35 5.60
CA SER A 101 -16.21 5.69 6.22
C SER A 101 -15.58 5.75 7.61
N ALA A 102 -15.63 4.66 8.36
CA ALA A 102 -15.00 4.55 9.67
C ALA A 102 -13.47 4.38 9.51
N ILE A 103 -13.05 3.55 8.55
CA ILE A 103 -11.62 3.42 8.20
C ILE A 103 -11.04 4.77 7.80
N ILE A 104 -11.70 5.54 6.93
CA ILE A 104 -11.25 6.89 6.54
C ILE A 104 -11.08 7.83 7.75
N ALA A 105 -11.89 7.65 8.79
CA ALA A 105 -11.87 8.52 9.96
C ALA A 105 -10.84 8.12 11.02
N LEU A 106 -10.17 6.97 10.88
CA LEU A 106 -9.08 6.60 11.78
C LEU A 106 -7.91 7.55 11.62
N THR A 107 -7.31 7.95 12.73
CA THR A 107 -6.06 8.73 12.74
C THR A 107 -4.87 7.86 12.35
N GLN A 108 -3.73 8.49 12.07
CA GLN A 108 -2.48 7.78 11.80
C GLN A 108 -2.07 6.91 13.00
N ASP A 109 -2.16 7.44 14.23
CA ASP A 109 -1.81 6.70 15.45
C ASP A 109 -2.73 5.49 15.68
N GLN A 110 -4.02 5.63 15.36
CA GLN A 110 -4.97 4.51 15.43
C GLN A 110 -4.63 3.41 14.42
N VAL A 111 -4.29 3.76 13.18
CA VAL A 111 -3.87 2.76 12.18
C VAL A 111 -2.57 2.08 12.61
N GLY A 112 -1.60 2.84 13.13
CA GLY A 112 -0.32 2.29 13.61
C GLY A 112 -0.43 1.43 14.88
N ALA A 113 -1.56 1.52 15.61
CA ALA A 113 -1.83 0.68 16.77
C ALA A 113 -2.52 -0.65 16.41
N LEU A 114 -2.96 -0.85 15.16
CA LEU A 114 -3.49 -2.15 14.74
C LEU A 114 -2.38 -3.19 14.73
N SER A 115 -2.68 -4.38 15.24
CA SER A 115 -1.78 -5.52 15.11
C SER A 115 -1.73 -6.03 13.66
N SER A 116 -0.67 -6.75 13.30
CA SER A 116 -0.53 -7.34 11.96
C SER A 116 -1.69 -8.30 11.61
N ASP A 117 -2.22 -9.05 12.60
CA ASP A 117 -3.39 -9.90 12.41
C ASP A 117 -4.66 -9.10 12.09
N GLN A 118 -4.81 -7.91 12.69
CA GLN A 118 -5.94 -7.02 12.42
C GLN A 118 -5.81 -6.32 11.08
N LEU A 119 -4.58 -5.97 10.66
CA LEU A 119 -4.33 -5.45 9.32
C LEU A 119 -4.71 -6.52 8.27
N VAL A 120 -4.25 -7.76 8.43
CA VAL A 120 -4.64 -8.89 7.55
C VAL A 120 -6.15 -9.14 7.54
N ALA A 121 -6.85 -8.80 8.62
CA ALA A 121 -8.30 -8.93 8.70
C ALA A 121 -9.07 -7.83 7.94
N LEU A 122 -8.43 -6.73 7.55
CA LEU A 122 -9.07 -5.72 6.73
C LEU A 122 -9.48 -6.30 5.38
N THR A 123 -10.65 -5.89 4.92
CA THR A 123 -11.14 -6.23 3.59
C THR A 123 -10.45 -5.38 2.54
N THR A 124 -10.39 -5.88 1.30
CA THR A 124 -9.88 -5.11 0.15
C THR A 124 -10.58 -3.76 -0.05
N ALA A 125 -11.88 -3.66 0.26
CA ALA A 125 -12.61 -2.40 0.20
C ALA A 125 -12.15 -1.39 1.27
N GLN A 126 -11.74 -1.87 2.44
CA GLN A 126 -11.17 -1.03 3.51
C GLN A 126 -9.76 -0.55 3.15
N TYR A 127 -8.92 -1.39 2.53
CA TYR A 127 -7.64 -0.95 1.95
C TYR A 127 -7.85 0.15 0.89
N GLY A 128 -8.83 -0.02 -0.01
CA GLY A 128 -9.19 1.03 -0.98
C GLY A 128 -9.75 2.31 -0.34
N ALA A 129 -10.15 2.27 0.93
CA ALA A 129 -10.62 3.43 1.66
C ALA A 129 -9.49 4.20 2.36
N LEU A 130 -8.31 3.59 2.55
CA LEU A 130 -7.17 4.25 3.21
C LEU A 130 -6.81 5.59 2.54
N THR A 131 -6.31 6.48 3.38
CA THR A 131 -5.88 7.83 3.01
C THR A 131 -4.34 7.94 3.00
N THR A 132 -3.83 9.02 2.42
CA THR A 132 -2.39 9.33 2.39
C THR A 132 -1.78 9.52 3.77
N HIS A 133 -2.55 9.96 4.77
CA HIS A 133 -2.04 10.11 6.13
C HIS A 133 -1.90 8.75 6.83
N GLN A 134 -2.79 7.81 6.52
CA GLN A 134 -2.84 6.51 7.20
C GLN A 134 -1.77 5.54 6.70
N ILE A 135 -1.38 5.62 5.43
CA ILE A 135 -0.33 4.74 4.90
C ILE A 135 1.04 5.01 5.55
N GLY A 136 1.28 6.23 6.02
CA GLY A 136 2.48 6.59 6.78
C GLY A 136 2.58 5.89 8.14
N ALA A 137 1.49 5.30 8.65
CA ALA A 137 1.50 4.51 9.88
C ALA A 137 2.00 3.07 9.69
N LEU A 138 1.93 2.53 8.47
CA LEU A 138 2.30 1.14 8.20
C LEU A 138 3.80 0.99 7.99
N ASN A 139 4.40 -0.05 8.55
CA ASN A 139 5.82 -0.36 8.32
C ASN A 139 6.00 -1.43 7.22
N SER A 140 7.24 -1.82 6.95
CA SER A 140 7.55 -2.83 5.93
C SER A 140 6.97 -4.21 6.23
N ASP A 141 6.89 -4.62 7.50
CA ASP A 141 6.35 -5.91 7.91
C ASP A 141 4.83 -5.94 7.67
N ASP A 142 4.14 -4.84 7.97
CA ASP A 142 2.70 -4.68 7.70
C ASP A 142 2.38 -4.77 6.21
N LEU A 143 3.26 -4.24 5.35
CA LEU A 143 3.08 -4.29 3.90
C LEU A 143 3.45 -5.66 3.29
N SER A 144 4.31 -6.42 3.97
CA SER A 144 4.75 -7.75 3.50
C SER A 144 3.65 -8.81 3.55
N VAL A 145 2.63 -8.62 4.40
CA VAL A 145 1.51 -9.55 4.59
C VAL A 145 0.28 -9.21 3.73
N LEU A 146 0.32 -8.13 2.95
CA LEU A 146 -0.80 -7.73 2.10
C LEU A 146 -1.05 -8.71 0.96
N GLN A 147 -2.32 -8.98 0.67
CA GLN A 147 -2.70 -9.72 -0.53
C GLN A 147 -2.59 -8.81 -1.76
N THR A 148 -2.36 -9.41 -2.92
CA THR A 148 -2.25 -8.66 -4.20
C THR A 148 -3.53 -7.89 -4.56
N ALA A 149 -4.70 -8.38 -4.12
CA ALA A 149 -5.96 -7.68 -4.28
C ALA A 149 -6.02 -6.38 -3.46
N ASP A 150 -5.46 -6.39 -2.25
CA ASP A 150 -5.43 -5.24 -1.34
C ASP A 150 -4.48 -4.16 -1.85
N VAL A 151 -3.28 -4.56 -2.29
CA VAL A 151 -2.30 -3.67 -2.94
C VAL A 151 -2.91 -2.99 -4.16
N ARG A 152 -3.62 -3.75 -5.01
CA ARG A 152 -4.29 -3.21 -6.19
C ARG A 152 -5.46 -2.27 -5.85
N ALA A 153 -6.09 -2.43 -4.68
CA ALA A 153 -7.20 -1.59 -4.25
C ALA A 153 -6.76 -0.22 -3.73
N LEU A 154 -5.51 -0.06 -3.29
CA LEU A 154 -4.97 1.23 -2.86
C LEU A 154 -5.09 2.29 -3.96
N LYS A 155 -5.45 3.52 -3.60
CA LYS A 155 -5.49 4.63 -4.57
C LYS A 155 -4.07 4.98 -5.00
N SER A 156 -3.87 5.42 -6.25
CA SER A 156 -2.55 5.90 -6.72
C SER A 156 -1.94 6.99 -5.83
N ALA A 157 -2.78 7.90 -5.30
CA ALA A 157 -2.31 8.93 -4.36
C ALA A 157 -1.78 8.34 -3.05
N VAL A 158 -2.32 7.21 -2.57
CA VAL A 158 -1.82 6.54 -1.36
C VAL A 158 -0.51 5.80 -1.66
N VAL A 159 -0.43 5.13 -2.82
CA VAL A 159 0.79 4.45 -3.27
C VAL A 159 1.95 5.44 -3.47
N ALA A 160 1.66 6.66 -3.94
CA ALA A 160 2.66 7.71 -4.14
C ALA A 160 3.35 8.18 -2.84
N GLU A 161 2.71 7.99 -1.68
CA GLU A 161 3.24 8.41 -0.37
C GLU A 161 4.10 7.32 0.30
N LEU A 162 4.29 6.17 -0.35
CA LEU A 162 5.13 5.10 0.18
C LEU A 162 6.60 5.52 0.16
N ASN A 163 7.31 5.25 1.25
CA ASN A 163 8.76 5.46 1.33
C ASN A 163 9.55 4.22 0.89
N SER A 164 10.88 4.33 0.84
CA SER A 164 11.77 3.24 0.37
C SER A 164 11.64 1.96 1.20
N ALA A 165 11.50 2.06 2.53
CA ALA A 165 11.35 0.87 3.38
C ALA A 165 10.00 0.18 3.16
N GLN A 166 8.94 0.97 3.00
CA GLN A 166 7.60 0.48 2.73
C GLN A 166 7.50 -0.22 1.36
N ILE A 167 8.06 0.38 0.30
CA ILE A 167 8.14 -0.26 -1.02
C ILE A 167 8.96 -1.55 -0.98
N ALA A 168 10.10 -1.55 -0.27
CA ALA A 168 10.91 -2.75 -0.10
C ALA A 168 10.17 -3.86 0.67
N GLY A 169 9.24 -3.49 1.56
CA GLY A 169 8.39 -4.42 2.30
C GLY A 169 7.32 -5.10 1.45
N LEU A 170 6.91 -4.52 0.31
CA LEU A 170 5.98 -5.18 -0.61
C LEU A 170 6.64 -6.41 -1.26
N THR A 171 5.94 -7.54 -1.27
CA THR A 171 6.42 -8.71 -1.99
C THR A 171 6.53 -8.44 -3.50
N SER A 172 7.38 -9.19 -4.22
CA SER A 172 7.44 -9.12 -5.68
C SER A 172 6.07 -9.32 -6.35
N ALA A 173 5.23 -10.21 -5.80
CA ALA A 173 3.85 -10.39 -6.25
C ALA A 173 2.98 -9.15 -5.99
N GLY A 174 3.19 -8.45 -4.88
CA GLY A 174 2.55 -7.17 -4.57
C GLY A 174 2.93 -6.08 -5.57
N ILE A 175 4.23 -5.94 -5.90
CA ILE A 175 4.71 -5.01 -6.93
C ILE A 175 4.12 -5.35 -8.30
N ALA A 176 4.13 -6.62 -8.70
CA ALA A 176 3.51 -7.07 -9.95
C ALA A 176 1.98 -6.85 -10.00
N ALA A 177 1.33 -6.72 -8.84
CA ALA A 177 -0.11 -6.47 -8.73
C ALA A 177 -0.50 -4.99 -8.85
N LEU A 178 0.46 -4.06 -8.74
CA LEU A 178 0.20 -2.64 -8.94
C LEU A 178 -0.33 -2.40 -10.35
N THR A 179 -1.37 -1.58 -10.46
CA THR A 179 -1.78 -1.05 -11.76
C THR A 179 -0.69 -0.17 -12.35
N THR A 180 -0.72 0.01 -13.68
CA THR A 180 0.21 0.94 -14.35
C THR A 180 0.12 2.35 -13.76
N SER A 181 -1.09 2.83 -13.45
CA SER A 181 -1.31 4.15 -12.84
C SER A 181 -0.77 4.26 -11.41
N GLN A 182 -0.81 3.19 -10.61
CA GLN A 182 -0.18 3.19 -9.27
C GLN A 182 1.35 3.20 -9.39
N LEU A 183 1.92 2.37 -10.27
CA LEU A 183 3.37 2.31 -10.47
C LEU A 183 3.94 3.63 -11.01
N THR A 184 3.25 4.29 -11.95
CA THR A 184 3.67 5.60 -12.47
C THR A 184 3.51 6.74 -11.47
N ALA A 185 2.73 6.54 -10.40
CA ALA A 185 2.57 7.53 -9.34
C ALA A 185 3.70 7.47 -8.30
N LEU A 186 4.48 6.40 -8.26
CA LEU A 186 5.65 6.29 -7.38
C LEU A 186 6.69 7.36 -7.73
N ASP A 187 7.22 8.02 -6.70
CA ASP A 187 8.34 8.94 -6.87
C ASP A 187 9.56 8.20 -7.46
N LYS A 188 10.29 8.90 -8.35
CA LYS A 188 11.47 8.35 -9.02
C LYS A 188 12.57 7.92 -8.03
N GLU A 189 12.67 8.53 -6.85
CA GLU A 189 13.66 8.19 -5.83
C GLU A 189 13.50 6.75 -5.30
N LEU A 190 12.28 6.21 -5.36
CA LEU A 190 11.99 4.83 -4.99
C LEU A 190 12.58 3.83 -5.99
N PHE A 191 12.80 4.23 -7.24
CA PHE A 191 13.48 3.41 -8.27
C PHE A 191 15.01 3.39 -8.07
N THR A 192 15.54 4.39 -7.36
CA THR A 192 16.97 4.46 -7.00
C THR A 192 17.30 3.57 -5.80
N THR A 193 16.49 3.64 -4.74
CA THR A 193 16.85 3.05 -3.43
C THR A 193 15.78 2.19 -2.76
N GLY A 194 14.53 2.21 -3.24
CA GLY A 194 13.42 1.46 -2.64
C GLY A 194 13.21 0.09 -3.28
N LEU A 195 13.17 0.03 -4.61
CA LEU A 195 12.90 -1.20 -5.36
C LEU A 195 14.15 -2.09 -5.43
N THR A 196 13.95 -3.36 -5.09
CA THR A 196 14.94 -4.42 -5.23
C THR A 196 14.98 -4.98 -6.66
N THR A 197 16.09 -5.60 -7.05
CA THR A 197 16.22 -6.27 -8.34
C THR A 197 15.15 -7.35 -8.55
N ALA A 198 14.79 -8.08 -7.49
CA ALA A 198 13.73 -9.10 -7.52
C ALA A 198 12.33 -8.50 -7.74
N GLN A 199 12.06 -7.29 -7.24
CA GLN A 199 10.80 -6.60 -7.50
C GLN A 199 10.74 -6.04 -8.93
N ILE A 200 11.87 -5.49 -9.43
CA ILE A 200 11.98 -5.00 -10.81
C ILE A 200 11.81 -6.14 -11.81
N GLN A 201 12.43 -7.29 -11.57
CA GLN A 201 12.32 -8.47 -12.43
C GLN A 201 10.87 -8.98 -12.53
N THR A 202 10.04 -8.78 -11.51
CA THR A 202 8.63 -9.21 -11.51
C THR A 202 7.66 -8.20 -12.10
N LEU A 203 8.13 -7.05 -12.58
CA LEU A 203 7.26 -6.13 -13.30
C LEU A 203 6.63 -6.84 -14.50
N THR A 204 5.37 -6.56 -14.74
CA THR A 204 4.72 -7.00 -15.97
C THR A 204 5.18 -6.12 -17.12
N THR A 205 5.16 -6.66 -18.34
CA THR A 205 5.50 -5.88 -19.54
C THR A 205 4.58 -4.66 -19.75
N ALA A 206 3.33 -4.73 -19.28
CA ALA A 206 2.42 -3.58 -19.30
C ALA A 206 2.83 -2.48 -18.29
N GLN A 207 3.32 -2.87 -17.11
CA GLN A 207 3.90 -1.96 -16.12
C GLN A 207 5.17 -1.31 -16.66
N ALA A 208 6.09 -2.10 -17.24
CA ALA A 208 7.30 -1.60 -17.87
C ALA A 208 6.98 -0.57 -18.97
N ALA A 209 6.03 -0.86 -19.87
CA ALA A 209 5.57 0.07 -20.90
C ALA A 209 5.00 1.39 -20.36
N GLY A 210 4.53 1.39 -19.11
CA GLY A 210 4.01 2.55 -18.39
C GLY A 210 5.09 3.44 -17.77
N LEU A 211 6.30 2.93 -17.53
CA LEU A 211 7.36 3.67 -16.84
C LEU A 211 7.71 4.99 -17.55
N THR A 212 7.99 6.01 -16.74
CA THR A 212 8.39 7.34 -17.23
C THR A 212 9.90 7.42 -17.45
N SER A 213 10.34 8.38 -18.28
CA SER A 213 11.78 8.64 -18.50
C SER A 213 12.50 8.95 -17.19
N ALA A 214 11.87 9.67 -16.25
CA ALA A 214 12.46 10.00 -14.96
C ALA A 214 12.63 8.76 -14.05
N GLN A 215 11.63 7.88 -14.01
CA GLN A 215 11.70 6.64 -13.20
C GLN A 215 12.77 5.68 -13.75
N VAL A 216 12.83 5.49 -15.07
CA VAL A 216 13.86 4.62 -15.70
C VAL A 216 15.26 5.22 -15.55
N GLN A 217 15.43 6.54 -15.70
CA GLN A 217 16.71 7.19 -15.47
C GLN A 217 17.17 7.10 -14.01
N SER A 218 16.25 6.97 -13.04
CA SER A 218 16.56 6.75 -11.63
C SER A 218 16.93 5.30 -11.27
N LEU A 219 16.72 4.33 -12.17
CA LEU A 219 17.12 2.94 -11.91
C LEU A 219 18.64 2.83 -11.75
N SER A 220 19.06 2.07 -10.74
CA SER A 220 20.44 1.58 -10.64
C SER A 220 20.78 0.67 -11.83
N THR A 221 22.07 0.51 -12.12
CA THR A 221 22.54 -0.40 -13.17
C THR A 221 22.13 -1.85 -12.90
N ASP A 222 22.11 -2.27 -11.63
CA ASP A 222 21.71 -3.62 -11.22
C ASP A 222 20.20 -3.83 -11.44
N ASN A 223 19.37 -2.83 -11.11
CA ASN A 223 17.94 -2.89 -11.38
C ASN A 223 17.65 -2.89 -12.89
N LEU A 224 18.39 -2.11 -13.68
CA LEU A 224 18.28 -2.14 -15.13
C LEU A 224 18.68 -3.51 -15.72
N GLN A 225 19.72 -4.15 -15.19
CA GLN A 225 20.12 -5.51 -15.57
C GLN A 225 19.09 -6.57 -15.15
N ALA A 226 18.33 -6.32 -14.08
CA ALA A 226 17.26 -7.20 -13.63
C ALA A 226 16.00 -7.15 -14.52
N MET A 227 15.83 -6.11 -15.34
CA MET A 227 14.69 -6.01 -16.25
C MET A 227 14.72 -7.10 -17.32
N GLU A 228 13.57 -7.72 -17.56
CA GLU A 228 13.42 -8.72 -18.62
C GLU A 228 13.53 -8.07 -20.01
N THR A 229 13.94 -8.86 -21.00
CA THR A 229 14.09 -8.39 -22.39
C THR A 229 12.75 -7.93 -23.00
N ALA A 230 11.65 -8.58 -22.61
CA ALA A 230 10.31 -8.18 -23.03
C ALA A 230 9.92 -6.79 -22.49
N ASP A 231 10.29 -6.50 -21.25
CA ASP A 231 10.01 -5.24 -20.57
C ASP A 231 10.82 -4.09 -21.17
N LEU A 232 12.12 -4.30 -21.40
CA LEU A 232 12.97 -3.34 -22.10
C LEU A 232 12.45 -3.04 -23.51
N ARG A 233 12.00 -4.06 -24.25
CA ARG A 233 11.42 -3.87 -25.58
C ARG A 233 10.08 -3.13 -25.55
N ALA A 234 9.37 -3.16 -24.43
CA ALA A 234 8.10 -2.45 -24.25
C ALA A 234 8.27 -0.98 -23.85
N LEU A 235 9.47 -0.57 -23.41
CA LEU A 235 9.77 0.84 -23.12
C LEU A 235 9.65 1.71 -24.37
N LYS A 236 9.05 2.89 -24.21
CA LYS A 236 8.91 3.87 -25.29
C LYS A 236 10.28 4.42 -25.69
N THR A 237 10.43 4.83 -26.95
CA THR A 237 11.70 5.36 -27.47
C THR A 237 12.20 6.59 -26.71
N ASN A 238 11.29 7.46 -26.23
CA ASN A 238 11.64 8.62 -25.40
C ASN A 238 12.10 8.26 -23.97
N VAL A 239 11.81 7.04 -23.52
CA VAL A 239 12.32 6.50 -22.24
C VAL A 239 13.72 5.95 -22.46
N ILE A 240 13.92 5.19 -23.55
CA ILE A 240 15.24 4.69 -23.95
C ILE A 240 16.23 5.83 -24.21
N SER A 241 15.80 6.91 -24.86
CA SER A 241 16.67 8.07 -25.12
C SER A 241 17.09 8.84 -23.86
N ALA A 242 16.41 8.61 -22.72
CA ALA A 242 16.71 9.25 -21.45
C ALA A 242 17.70 8.46 -20.58
N LEU A 243 18.07 7.23 -20.98
CA LEU A 243 19.07 6.43 -20.28
C LEU A 243 20.41 7.17 -20.27
N SER A 244 21.11 7.11 -19.12
CA SER A 244 22.47 7.62 -19.02
C SER A 244 23.47 6.71 -19.75
N SER A 245 24.67 7.22 -20.03
CA SER A 245 25.74 6.40 -20.63
C SER A 245 26.13 5.22 -19.73
N ASP A 246 26.11 5.39 -18.40
CA ASP A 246 26.38 4.30 -17.45
C ASP A 246 25.29 3.22 -17.49
N GLN A 247 24.02 3.62 -17.61
CA GLN A 247 22.89 2.69 -17.75
C GLN A 247 22.96 1.91 -19.06
N ILE A 248 23.26 2.58 -20.18
CA ILE A 248 23.41 1.92 -21.48
C ILE A 248 24.59 0.94 -21.46
N LYS A 249 25.71 1.34 -20.86
CA LYS A 249 26.89 0.46 -20.68
C LYS A 249 26.59 -0.75 -19.78
N ALA A 250 25.70 -0.60 -18.81
CA ALA A 250 25.30 -1.69 -17.93
C ALA A 250 24.38 -2.73 -18.61
N LEU A 251 23.72 -2.42 -19.73
CA LEU A 251 22.87 -3.39 -20.42
C LEU A 251 23.66 -4.63 -20.83
N THR A 252 23.11 -5.82 -20.60
CA THR A 252 23.75 -7.05 -21.10
C THR A 252 23.67 -7.12 -22.63
N SER A 253 24.51 -7.93 -23.27
CA SER A 253 24.43 -8.17 -24.72
C SER A 253 23.06 -8.76 -25.12
N THR A 254 22.47 -9.59 -24.26
CA THR A 254 21.12 -10.15 -24.47
C THR A 254 20.05 -9.06 -24.42
N GLN A 255 20.10 -8.16 -23.44
CA GLN A 255 19.18 -7.02 -23.33
C GLN A 255 19.32 -6.06 -24.52
N LEU A 256 20.56 -5.73 -24.92
CA LEU A 256 20.81 -4.87 -26.07
C LEU A 256 20.27 -5.50 -27.37
N SER A 257 20.50 -6.80 -27.59
CA SER A 257 20.00 -7.53 -28.77
C SER A 257 18.46 -7.60 -28.84
N ALA A 258 17.78 -7.46 -27.71
CA ALA A 258 16.32 -7.50 -27.63
C ALA A 258 15.64 -6.15 -27.95
N LEU A 259 16.39 -5.04 -27.93
CA LEU A 259 15.86 -3.73 -28.29
C LEU A 259 15.40 -3.72 -29.76
N SER A 260 14.28 -3.06 -30.02
CA SER A 260 13.83 -2.83 -31.39
C SER A 260 14.77 -1.87 -32.14
N THR A 261 14.71 -1.88 -33.47
CA THR A 261 15.46 -0.93 -34.30
C THR A 261 15.12 0.53 -33.98
N GLY A 262 13.85 0.82 -33.67
CA GLY A 262 13.41 2.16 -33.24
C GLY A 262 13.98 2.57 -31.88
N GLN A 263 14.14 1.64 -30.94
CA GLN A 263 14.78 1.91 -29.65
C GLN A 263 16.29 2.10 -29.80
N MET A 264 16.96 1.30 -30.64
CA MET A 264 18.38 1.50 -30.97
C MET A 264 18.65 2.85 -31.62
N ALA A 265 17.79 3.27 -32.55
CA ALA A 265 17.88 4.58 -33.19
C ALA A 265 17.64 5.75 -32.21
N ALA A 266 17.00 5.50 -31.06
CA ALA A 266 16.76 6.50 -30.03
C ALA A 266 17.91 6.65 -29.01
N LEU A 267 18.89 5.74 -29.01
CA LEU A 267 20.08 5.85 -28.15
C LEU A 267 20.91 7.06 -28.56
N ASN A 268 21.37 7.83 -27.56
CA ASN A 268 22.27 8.96 -27.80
C ASN A 268 23.64 8.46 -28.32
N SER A 269 24.31 9.28 -29.13
CA SER A 269 25.61 8.93 -29.72
C SER A 269 26.70 8.70 -28.68
N ASP A 270 26.69 9.48 -27.60
CA ASP A 270 27.71 9.45 -26.53
C ASP A 270 27.69 8.12 -25.75
N ALA A 271 26.53 7.46 -25.72
CA ALA A 271 26.36 6.16 -25.10
C ALA A 271 26.82 5.03 -26.01
N LEU A 272 26.73 5.20 -27.33
CA LEU A 272 27.26 4.23 -28.30
C LEU A 272 28.79 4.20 -28.30
N GLU A 273 29.44 5.32 -28.00
CA GLU A 273 30.91 5.41 -27.84
C GLU A 273 31.43 4.49 -26.73
N ASN A 274 30.60 4.22 -25.71
CA ASN A 274 31.01 3.50 -24.51
C ASN A 274 30.51 2.04 -24.47
N LEU A 275 29.99 1.52 -25.59
CA LEU A 275 29.62 0.11 -25.70
C LEU A 275 30.84 -0.79 -25.64
N THR A 276 30.71 -1.90 -24.93
CA THR A 276 31.73 -2.95 -24.86
C THR A 276 31.76 -3.77 -26.15
N SER A 277 32.89 -4.40 -26.47
CA SER A 277 32.99 -5.30 -27.64
C SER A 277 32.00 -6.46 -27.56
N ALA A 278 31.65 -6.93 -26.36
CA ALA A 278 30.63 -7.97 -26.16
C ALA A 278 29.20 -7.48 -26.50
N GLN A 279 28.88 -6.23 -26.17
CA GLN A 279 27.62 -5.60 -26.56
C GLN A 279 27.54 -5.40 -28.07
N LEU A 280 28.60 -4.88 -28.69
CA LEU A 280 28.68 -4.71 -30.16
C LEU A 280 28.54 -6.06 -30.89
N ALA A 281 29.21 -7.10 -30.41
CA ALA A 281 29.08 -8.45 -30.96
C ALA A 281 27.69 -9.06 -30.77
N GLY A 282 26.92 -8.61 -29.77
CA GLY A 282 25.55 -9.04 -29.53
C GLY A 282 24.50 -8.33 -30.40
N MET A 283 24.87 -7.26 -31.12
CA MET A 283 23.93 -6.54 -31.96
C MET A 283 23.48 -7.38 -33.15
N THR A 284 22.18 -7.31 -33.47
CA THR A 284 21.64 -7.97 -34.66
C THR A 284 21.93 -7.17 -35.92
N SER A 285 21.93 -7.83 -37.08
CA SER A 285 22.10 -7.16 -38.37
C SER A 285 21.02 -6.10 -38.63
N ALA A 286 19.78 -6.34 -38.18
CA ALA A 286 18.70 -5.36 -38.28
C ALA A 286 18.94 -4.11 -37.41
N GLN A 287 19.52 -4.27 -36.22
CA GLN A 287 19.87 -3.14 -35.35
C GLN A 287 21.01 -2.32 -35.95
N ILE A 288 22.05 -2.96 -36.48
CA ILE A 288 23.17 -2.28 -37.15
C ILE A 288 22.66 -1.50 -38.38
N ALA A 289 21.79 -2.11 -39.19
CA ALA A 289 21.18 -1.45 -40.35
C ALA A 289 20.26 -0.28 -39.98
N GLY A 290 19.74 -0.24 -38.75
CA GLY A 290 18.89 0.83 -38.24
C GLY A 290 19.65 2.02 -37.64
N LEU A 291 20.97 1.94 -37.48
CA LEU A 291 21.77 3.04 -36.94
C LEU A 291 21.89 4.19 -37.95
N ASN A 292 21.83 5.43 -37.47
CA ASN A 292 22.10 6.60 -38.29
C ASN A 292 23.61 6.89 -38.41
N THR A 293 24.00 7.77 -39.34
CA THR A 293 25.41 8.10 -39.59
C THR A 293 26.17 8.59 -38.36
N ALA A 294 25.54 9.39 -37.49
CA ALA A 294 26.17 9.88 -36.27
C ALA A 294 26.38 8.74 -35.26
N GLN A 295 25.42 7.83 -35.14
CA GLN A 295 25.53 6.65 -34.30
C GLN A 295 26.63 5.69 -34.78
N ILE A 296 26.74 5.46 -36.08
CA ILE A 296 27.82 4.64 -36.66
C ILE A 296 29.18 5.30 -36.43
N ALA A 297 29.27 6.62 -36.60
CA ALA A 297 30.52 7.37 -36.37
C ALA A 297 30.95 7.36 -34.89
N ALA A 298 29.98 7.24 -33.97
CA ALA A 298 30.24 7.13 -32.54
C ALA A 298 30.69 5.73 -32.10
N LEU A 299 30.54 4.69 -32.93
CA LEU A 299 31.06 3.36 -32.61
C LEU A 299 32.59 3.38 -32.64
N SER A 300 33.19 3.45 -31.46
CA SER A 300 34.63 3.27 -31.29
C SER A 300 34.95 1.77 -31.25
N THR A 301 36.00 1.36 -31.97
CA THR A 301 36.49 -0.03 -32.00
C THR A 301 37.67 -0.23 -31.07
#